data_AF-A0A317SLY4-F1
#
_entry.id   AF-A0A317SLY4-F1
#
_cell.length_a   1.000
_cell.length_b   1.000
_cell.length_c   1.000
_cell.angle_alpha   90.00
_cell.angle_beta   90.00
_cell.angle_gamma   90.00
#
_symmetry.space_group_name_H-M   'P 1'
#
loop_
_entity.id
_entity.type
_entity.pdbx_description
1 polymer ?
#
loop_
_entity_poly.entity_id
_entity_poly.type
_entity_poly.pdbx_seq_one_letter_code
_entity_poly.pdbx_strand_id
1 'polypeptide(L)'
;ADFMFEVMVMMKIIQGGLLNTLLPIGGATMIAPSGLKEPDYSFKPTSRPCRNPWPTLVIETALSHSRARLLVDTRWWLENGDGQVKIVIAISVSRADMR
;
A
#
# COMPACT_ATOMS: atom_id res chain seq x y z
N ALA A 1 6.40 -1.16 -10.39
CA ALA A 1 4.96 -0.96 -10.16
C ALA A 1 4.30 -0.53 -11.47
N ASP A 2 3.07 -0.97 -11.72
CA ASP A 2 2.27 -0.52 -12.87
C ASP A 2 1.63 0.82 -12.50
N PHE A 3 2.06 1.89 -13.16
CA PHE A 3 1.57 3.24 -12.90
C PHE A 3 0.05 3.38 -13.11
N MET A 4 -0.54 2.54 -13.96
CA MET A 4 -1.97 2.61 -14.27
C MET A 4 -2.84 2.30 -13.05
N PHE A 5 -2.43 1.36 -12.20
CA PHE A 5 -3.22 1.00 -11.03
C PHE A 5 -3.22 2.11 -9.98
N GLU A 6 -2.07 2.75 -9.73
CA GLU A 6 -1.98 3.91 -8.85
C GLU A 6 -2.88 5.05 -9.33
N VAL A 7 -2.87 5.33 -10.64
CA VAL A 7 -3.73 6.35 -11.28
C VAL A 7 -5.21 6.01 -11.10
N MET A 8 -5.60 4.74 -11.26
CA MET A 8 -6.99 4.32 -11.03
C MET A 8 -7.43 4.53 -9.58
N VAL A 9 -6.58 4.21 -8.62
CA VAL A 9 -6.86 4.45 -7.19
C VAL A 9 -6.96 5.95 -6.91
N MET A 10 -6.06 6.77 -7.48
CA MET A 10 -6.14 8.23 -7.37
C MET A 10 -7.45 8.78 -7.93
N MET A 11 -7.89 8.33 -9.11
CA MET A 11 -9.17 8.75 -9.68
C MET A 11 -10.34 8.44 -8.74
N LYS A 12 -10.27 7.32 -8.01
CA LYS A 12 -11.31 6.97 -7.03
C LYS A 12 -11.26 7.82 -5.76
N ILE A 13 -10.06 8.16 -5.29
CA ILE A 13 -9.85 9.13 -4.20
C ILE A 13 -10.43 10.49 -4.60
N ILE A 14 -10.19 10.94 -5.84
CA ILE A 14 -10.74 12.19 -6.39
C ILE A 14 -12.27 12.15 -6.44
N GLN A 15 -12.84 11.09 -7.00
CA GLN A 15 -14.30 10.90 -7.08
C GLN A 15 -14.96 10.86 -5.69
N GLY A 16 -14.24 10.35 -4.68
CA GLY A 16 -14.70 10.36 -3.29
C GLY A 16 -14.58 11.72 -2.58
N GLY A 17 -14.08 12.76 -3.25
CA GLY A 17 -13.86 14.08 -2.64
C GLY A 17 -12.68 14.11 -1.67
N LEU A 18 -11.78 13.12 -1.72
CA LEU A 18 -10.69 12.93 -0.78
C LEU A 18 -9.33 13.46 -1.27
N LEU A 19 -9.30 14.18 -2.40
CA LEU A 19 -8.07 14.68 -3.03
C LEU A 19 -7.17 15.46 -2.04
N ASN A 20 -7.77 16.30 -1.19
CA ASN A 20 -7.03 17.12 -0.22
C ASN A 20 -6.72 16.38 1.09
N THR A 21 -7.06 15.10 1.19
CA THR A 21 -6.96 14.32 2.43
C THR A 21 -5.97 13.17 2.32
N LEU A 22 -5.78 12.61 1.12
CA LEU A 22 -4.92 11.45 0.89
C LEU A 22 -4.03 11.70 -0.34
N LEU A 23 -2.72 11.55 -0.16
CA LEU A 23 -1.73 11.70 -1.22
C LEU A 23 -1.04 10.36 -1.50
N PRO A 24 -0.76 10.01 -2.76
CA PRO A 24 0.15 8.93 -3.07
C PRO A 24 1.56 9.29 -2.58
N ILE A 25 2.29 8.31 -2.05
CA ILE A 25 3.70 8.46 -1.68
C ILE A 25 4.62 7.49 -2.45
N GLY A 26 4.06 6.74 -3.39
CA GLY A 26 4.77 5.80 -4.25
C GLY A 26 5.42 4.65 -3.48
N GLY A 27 6.49 4.11 -4.06
CA GLY A 27 7.31 3.02 -3.53
C GLY A 27 8.45 3.51 -2.64
N ALA A 28 8.21 4.41 -1.69
CA ALA A 28 9.26 4.75 -0.73
C ALA A 28 9.59 3.52 0.13
N THR A 29 10.86 3.09 0.14
CA THR A 29 11.31 1.98 0.99
C THR A 29 11.21 2.40 2.47
N MET A 30 10.46 1.63 3.24
CA MET A 30 10.33 1.79 4.68
C MET A 30 11.34 0.92 5.41
N ILE A 31 11.91 1.48 6.47
CA ILE A 31 12.98 0.87 7.26
C ILE A 31 12.42 0.56 8.64
N ALA A 32 12.48 -0.70 9.05
CA ALA A 32 12.13 -1.15 10.38
C ALA A 32 13.22 -2.10 10.93
N PRO A 33 13.26 -2.36 12.25
CA PRO A 33 14.21 -3.32 12.83
C PRO A 33 14.12 -4.72 12.21
N SER A 34 12.94 -5.12 11.73
CA SER A 34 12.70 -6.41 11.08
C SER A 34 13.09 -6.46 9.60
N GLY A 35 13.52 -5.33 9.01
CA GLY A 35 14.00 -5.27 7.63
C GLY A 35 13.56 -4.03 6.86
N LEU A 36 13.72 -4.12 5.54
CA LEU A 36 13.36 -3.09 4.57
C LEU A 36 12.16 -3.58 3.75
N LYS A 37 11.21 -2.70 3.47
CA LYS A 37 10.09 -3.05 2.60
C LYS A 37 9.62 -1.86 1.76
N GLU A 38 9.37 -2.11 0.49
CA GLU A 38 8.77 -1.15 -0.43
C GLU A 38 7.33 -1.59 -0.73
N PRO A 39 6.35 -0.68 -0.65
CA PRO A 39 4.97 -1.01 -0.98
C PRO A 39 4.77 -1.03 -2.49
N ASP A 40 3.91 -1.92 -3.00
CA ASP A 40 3.49 -1.83 -4.41
C ASP A 40 2.79 -0.49 -4.69
N TYR A 41 1.90 -0.07 -3.79
CA TYR A 41 1.29 1.26 -3.77
C TYR A 41 1.04 1.73 -2.34
N SER A 42 1.20 3.03 -2.09
CA SER A 42 0.97 3.55 -0.74
C SER A 42 0.53 5.00 -0.71
N PHE A 43 -0.24 5.34 0.33
CA PHE A 43 -0.86 6.64 0.48
C PHE A 43 -0.75 7.13 1.92
N LYS A 44 -0.60 8.44 2.10
CA LYS A 44 -0.57 9.09 3.42
C LYS A 44 -1.57 10.24 3.52
N PRO A 45 -2.05 10.56 4.73
CA PRO A 45 -2.87 11.74 4.93
C PRO A 45 -2.08 13.03 4.67
N THR A 46 -2.71 14.04 4.08
CA THR A 46 -2.12 15.38 3.93
C THR A 46 -1.80 16.06 5.26
N SER A 47 -2.56 15.72 6.31
CA SER A 47 -2.35 16.22 7.67
C SER A 47 -1.12 15.63 8.37
N ARG A 48 -0.52 14.57 7.83
CA ARG A 48 0.65 13.93 8.42
C ARG A 48 1.93 14.71 8.06
N PRO A 49 2.82 15.00 9.03
CA PRO A 49 4.06 15.72 8.77
C PRO A 49 4.91 15.04 7.68
N CYS A 50 5.55 15.84 6.82
CA CYS A 50 6.40 15.33 5.74
C CYS A 50 7.52 14.39 6.23
N ARG A 51 8.03 14.63 7.45
CA ARG A 51 9.07 13.82 8.09
C ARG A 51 8.62 12.43 8.53
N ASN A 52 7.31 12.14 8.55
CA ASN A 52 6.81 10.81 8.83
C ASN A 52 6.67 10.07 7.48
N PRO A 53 7.59 9.14 7.17
CA PRO A 53 7.61 8.48 5.88
C PRO A 53 6.50 7.43 5.76
N TRP A 54 5.99 6.92 6.89
CA TRP A 54 5.07 5.79 6.89
C TRP A 54 3.74 6.15 6.21
N PRO A 55 3.17 5.22 5.42
CA PRO A 55 1.83 5.39 4.86
C PRO A 55 0.75 5.16 5.92
N THR A 56 -0.50 5.51 5.58
CA THR A 56 -1.69 5.06 6.32
C THR A 56 -2.41 3.91 5.63
N LEU A 57 -2.28 3.86 4.30
CA LEU A 57 -2.87 2.85 3.43
C LEU A 57 -1.75 2.27 2.57
N VAL A 58 -1.65 0.94 2.57
CA VAL A 58 -0.78 0.19 1.66
C VAL A 58 -1.63 -0.75 0.82
N ILE A 59 -1.29 -0.90 -0.44
CA ILE A 59 -1.84 -1.94 -1.31
C ILE A 59 -0.68 -2.83 -1.72
N GLU A 60 -0.84 -4.14 -1.53
CA GLU A 60 0.11 -5.16 -1.94
C GLU A 60 -0.57 -6.10 -2.94
N THR A 61 0.12 -6.43 -4.01
CA THR A 61 -0.42 -7.22 -5.11
C THR A 61 0.44 -8.45 -5.35
N ALA A 62 -0.19 -9.59 -5.61
CA ALA A 62 0.54 -10.83 -5.80
C ALA A 62 -0.15 -11.77 -6.79
N LEU A 63 0.62 -12.41 -7.66
CA LEU A 63 0.11 -13.51 -8.49
C LEU A 63 -0.03 -14.79 -7.65
N SER A 64 -1.18 -15.46 -7.77
CA SER A 64 -1.68 -16.65 -7.03
C SER A 64 -0.69 -17.55 -6.27
N HIS A 65 0.45 -17.90 -6.86
CA HIS A 65 1.47 -18.73 -6.20
C HIS A 65 2.14 -18.07 -4.97
N SER A 66 1.99 -16.76 -4.77
CA SER A 66 2.61 -16.03 -3.67
C SER A 66 1.63 -15.55 -2.58
N ARG A 67 0.43 -16.15 -2.46
CA ARG A 67 -0.55 -15.75 -1.42
C ARG A 67 0.00 -15.80 0.01
N ALA A 68 0.80 -16.81 0.35
CA ALA A 68 1.45 -16.89 1.67
C ALA A 68 2.41 -15.72 1.90
N ARG A 69 3.18 -15.35 0.87
CA ARG A 69 4.09 -14.20 0.91
C ARG A 69 3.33 -12.88 1.00
N LEU A 70 2.24 -12.73 0.26
CA LEU A 70 1.35 -11.55 0.34
C LEU A 70 0.82 -11.32 1.76
N LEU A 71 0.49 -12.39 2.49
CA LEU A 71 0.06 -12.30 3.89
C LEU A 71 1.20 -11.91 4.83
N VAL A 72 2.40 -12.45 4.62
CA VAL A 72 3.61 -12.03 5.38
C VAL A 72 3.89 -10.55 5.15
N ASP A 73 3.83 -10.11 3.89
CA ASP A 73 4.03 -8.72 3.50
C ASP A 73 2.98 -7.79 4.14
N THR A 74 1.71 -8.21 4.13
CA THR A 74 0.62 -7.46 4.77
C THR A 74 0.80 -7.33 6.28
N ARG A 75 1.19 -8.42 6.95
CA ARG A 75 1.47 -8.41 8.40
C ARG A 75 2.65 -7.52 8.73
N TRP A 76 3.72 -7.60 7.93
CA TRP A 76 4.89 -6.76 8.12
C TRP A 76 4.53 -5.28 8.20
N TRP A 77 3.66 -4.79 7.30
CA TRP A 77 3.20 -3.40 7.31
C TRP A 77 2.44 -3.01 8.57
N LEU A 78 1.53 -3.86 9.04
CA LEU A 78 0.72 -3.59 10.22
C LEU A 78 1.54 -3.66 11.52
N GLU A 79 2.50 -4.59 11.59
CA GLU A 79 3.34 -4.80 12.76
C GLU A 79 4.47 -3.77 12.88
N ASN A 80 5.09 -3.39 11.75
CA ASN A 80 6.25 -2.50 11.74
C ASN A 80 5.90 -1.02 11.52
N GLY A 81 4.68 -0.73 11.09
CA GLY A 81 4.23 0.62 10.80
C GLY A 81 4.09 1.53 12.02
N ASP A 82 4.44 1.10 13.23
CA ASP A 82 4.33 1.85 14.50
C ASP A 82 2.96 2.53 14.68
N GLY A 83 1.90 1.77 14.34
CA GLY A 83 0.53 2.28 14.32
C GLY A 83 0.24 3.36 13.28
N GLN A 84 1.19 3.75 12.44
CA GLN A 84 1.01 4.70 11.35
C GLN A 84 0.30 4.08 10.15
N VAL A 85 0.54 2.80 9.88
CA VAL A 85 -0.20 2.02 8.89
C VAL A 85 -1.51 1.56 9.52
N LYS A 86 -2.63 1.94 8.91
CA LYS A 86 -3.98 1.66 9.44
C LYS A 86 -4.72 0.61 8.61
N ILE A 87 -4.44 0.58 7.32
CA ILE A 87 -5.13 -0.27 6.35
C ILE A 87 -4.09 -0.88 5.42
N VAL A 88 -4.20 -2.18 5.18
CA VAL A 88 -3.48 -2.86 4.11
C VAL A 88 -4.49 -3.62 3.26
N ILE A 89 -4.50 -3.35 1.95
CA ILE A 89 -5.33 -4.06 0.99
C ILE A 89 -4.44 -5.06 0.26
N ALA A 90 -4.71 -6.35 0.49
CA ALA A 90 -4.02 -7.45 -0.16
C ALA A 90 -4.82 -7.91 -1.39
N ILE A 91 -4.24 -7.80 -2.59
CA ILE A 91 -4.87 -8.21 -3.85
C ILE A 91 -4.13 -9.42 -4.39
N SER A 92 -4.75 -10.60 -4.32
CA SER A 92 -4.23 -11.79 -4.97
C SER A 92 -4.91 -11.98 -6.33
N VAL A 93 -4.11 -12.11 -7.38
CA VAL A 93 -4.59 -12.27 -8.76
C VAL A 93 -4.21 -13.66 -9.25
N SER A 94 -5.20 -14.46 -9.65
CA SER A 94 -5.01 -15.84 -10.09
C SER A 94 -5.44 -15.99 -11.54
N ARG A 95 -4.54 -16.51 -12.39
CA ARG A 95 -4.90 -16.83 -13.79
C ARG A 95 -5.84 -18.04 -13.88
N ALA A 96 -5.81 -18.92 -12.87
CA ALA A 96 -6.70 -20.07 -12.82
C ALA A 96 -8.16 -19.67 -12.56
N ASP A 97 -8.35 -18.59 -11.79
CA ASP A 97 -9.69 -18.05 -11.45
C ASP A 97 -10.20 -17.04 -12.48
N MET A 98 -9.45 -16.81 -13.56
CA MET A 98 -9.80 -15.92 -14.69
C MET A 98 -10.39 -16.69 -15.90
N ARG A 99 -10.66 -17.99 -15.74
CA ARG A 99 -11.35 -18.82 -16.74
C ARG A 99 -12.82 -18.93 -16.39
#